data_AF-A0A0Q6WWK1-F1
#
_entry.id   AF-A0A0Q6WWK1-F1
#
_cell.length_a   1.000
_cell.length_b   1.000
_cell.length_c   1.000
_cell.angle_alpha   90.00
_cell.angle_beta   90.00
_cell.angle_gamma   90.00
#
_symmetry.space_group_name_H-M   'P 1'
#
loop_
_entity.id
_entity.type
_entity.pdbx_description
1 polymer ?
#
loop_
_entity_poly.entity_id
_entity_poly.type
_entity_poly.pdbx_seq_one_letter_code
_entity_poly.pdbx_strand_id
1 'polypeptide(L)'
;MIDVALLGIIRRWHLRDQVPLREIAKRLGISRNTVRRYLRSEITEPAYAERQSASAIDPYAFLINLGFKGSYDRVAAFARQWREGQTEWVNSARKRTAL
;
A
#
# COMPACT_ATOMS: atom_id res chain seq x y z
N MET A 1 -13.08 5.28 2.46
CA MET A 1 -12.61 4.19 3.34
C MET A 1 -13.17 4.47 4.72
N ILE A 2 -13.94 3.57 5.31
CA ILE A 2 -14.50 3.77 6.66
C ILE A 2 -13.60 3.03 7.64
N ASP A 3 -13.27 3.72 8.73
CA ASP A 3 -12.34 3.28 9.77
C ASP A 3 -12.89 2.07 10.57
N VAL A 4 -12.00 1.19 11.00
CA VAL A 4 -12.29 0.05 11.90
C VAL A 4 -13.01 0.48 13.18
N ALA A 5 -12.74 1.70 13.66
CA ALA A 5 -13.41 2.30 14.81
C ALA A 5 -14.92 2.49 14.56
N LEU A 6 -15.32 2.93 13.36
CA LEU A 6 -16.73 3.17 13.03
C LEU A 6 -17.52 1.85 12.95
N LEU A 7 -16.91 0.80 12.40
CA LEU A 7 -17.50 -0.54 12.40
C LEU A 7 -17.72 -1.06 13.83
N GLY A 8 -16.77 -0.80 14.72
CA GLY A 8 -16.88 -1.13 16.15
C GLY A 8 -18.07 -0.44 16.83
N ILE A 9 -18.31 0.84 16.53
CA ILE A 9 -19.48 1.60 17.04
C ILE A 9 -20.79 1.01 16.50
N ILE A 10 -20.86 0.77 15.19
CA ILE A 10 -22.06 0.22 14.53
C ILE A 10 -22.42 -1.16 15.11
N ARG A 11 -21.44 -2.08 15.23
CA ARG A 11 -21.66 -3.42 15.80
C ARG A 11 -22.08 -3.34 17.27
N ARG A 12 -21.46 -2.48 18.06
CA ARG A 12 -21.82 -2.28 19.48
C ARG A 12 -23.28 -1.84 19.63
N TRP A 13 -23.65 -0.76 18.95
CA TRP A 13 -25.02 -0.22 19.04
C TRP A 13 -26.06 -1.21 18.53
N HIS A 14 -25.76 -1.95 17.46
CA HIS A 14 -26.72 -2.88 16.89
C HIS A 14 -26.83 -4.20 17.68
N LEU A 15 -25.71 -4.81 18.04
CA LEU A 15 -25.69 -6.15 18.68
C LEU A 15 -25.91 -6.07 20.18
N ARG A 16 -25.32 -5.10 20.88
CA ARG A 16 -25.44 -4.94 22.33
C ARG A 16 -26.63 -4.08 22.69
N ASP A 17 -26.70 -2.87 22.13
CA ASP A 17 -27.68 -1.88 22.54
C ASP A 17 -29.01 -1.99 21.76
N GLN A 18 -29.11 -2.97 20.84
CA GLN A 18 -30.29 -3.27 20.01
C GLN A 18 -30.86 -2.04 19.27
N VAL A 19 -30.00 -1.06 18.97
CA VAL A 19 -30.39 0.15 18.26
C VAL A 19 -30.72 -0.20 16.81
N PRO A 20 -31.87 0.27 16.27
CA PRO A 20 -32.25 -0.05 14.90
C PRO A 20 -31.33 0.62 13.88
N LEU A 21 -31.07 -0.06 12.75
CA LEU A 21 -30.12 0.41 11.73
C LEU A 21 -30.40 1.84 11.23
N ARG A 22 -31.68 2.24 11.19
CA ARG A 22 -32.10 3.59 10.79
C ARG A 22 -31.62 4.68 11.75
N GLU A 23 -31.55 4.36 13.03
CA GLU A 23 -31.16 5.29 14.09
C GLU A 23 -29.64 5.44 14.14
N ILE A 24 -28.94 4.31 13.97
CA ILE A 24 -27.48 4.30 13.77
C ILE A 24 -27.11 5.17 12.54
N ALA A 25 -27.85 5.01 11.44
CA ALA A 25 -27.65 5.79 10.22
C ALA A 25 -27.85 7.30 10.44
N LYS A 26 -28.91 7.70 11.16
CA LYS A 26 -29.17 9.10 11.50
C LYS A 26 -28.05 9.71 12.33
N ARG A 27 -27.63 9.03 13.39
CA ARG A 27 -26.59 9.52 14.32
C ARG A 27 -25.23 9.68 13.66
N LEU A 28 -24.90 8.80 12.71
CA LEU A 28 -23.63 8.80 12.00
C LEU A 28 -23.66 9.61 10.69
N GLY A 29 -24.81 10.14 10.28
CA GLY A 29 -24.96 10.91 9.03
C GLY A 29 -24.71 10.09 7.76
N ILE A 30 -24.88 8.77 7.81
CA ILE A 30 -24.64 7.85 6.68
C ILE A 30 -25.90 7.12 6.25
N SER A 31 -25.91 6.58 5.04
CA SER A 31 -27.08 5.82 4.57
C SER A 31 -27.31 4.54 5.39
N ARG A 32 -28.58 4.17 5.61
CA ARG A 32 -28.94 2.86 6.21
C ARG A 32 -28.33 1.69 5.43
N ASN A 33 -28.22 1.81 4.11
CA ASN A 33 -27.62 0.77 3.26
C ASN A 33 -26.13 0.59 3.56
N THR A 34 -25.44 1.67 3.90
CA THR A 34 -24.04 1.65 4.36
C THR A 34 -23.91 0.91 5.70
N VAL A 35 -24.76 1.23 6.68
CA VAL A 35 -24.79 0.51 7.97
C VAL A 35 -25.07 -0.98 7.77
N ARG A 36 -26.07 -1.33 6.95
CA ARG A 36 -26.40 -2.73 6.65
C ARG A 36 -25.24 -3.45 5.95
N ARG A 37 -24.57 -2.81 5.00
CA ARG A 37 -23.42 -3.38 4.29
C ARG A 37 -22.29 -3.73 5.26
N TYR A 38 -22.01 -2.83 6.23
CA TYR A 38 -20.97 -3.05 7.25
C TYR A 38 -21.31 -4.15 8.25
N LEU A 39 -22.58 -4.28 8.64
CA LEU A 39 -23.01 -5.40 9.48
C LEU A 39 -22.96 -6.74 8.74
N ARG A 40 -23.13 -6.75 7.41
CA ARG A 40 -23.04 -7.96 6.58
C ARG A 40 -21.60 -8.35 6.24
N SER A 41 -20.68 -7.40 6.20
CA SER A 41 -19.26 -7.70 5.96
C SER A 41 -18.59 -8.13 7.26
N GLU A 42 -18.16 -9.39 7.31
CA GLU A 42 -17.29 -9.90 8.39
C GLU A 42 -15.87 -9.34 8.31
N ILE A 43 -15.52 -8.70 7.19
CA ILE A 43 -14.20 -8.15 6.88
C ILE A 43 -13.82 -7.10 7.93
N THR A 44 -13.09 -7.58 8.94
CA THR A 44 -12.57 -6.80 10.07
C THR A 44 -11.13 -6.39 9.81
N GLU A 45 -10.47 -7.08 8.88
CA GLU A 45 -9.10 -6.78 8.49
C GLU A 45 -9.12 -5.78 7.33
N PRO A 46 -8.40 -4.65 7.43
CA PRO A 46 -8.08 -3.88 6.25
C PRO A 46 -7.35 -4.81 5.28
N ALA A 47 -8.05 -5.27 4.25
CA ALA A 47 -7.44 -5.98 3.14
C ALA A 47 -6.60 -4.96 2.36
N TYR A 48 -5.38 -4.75 2.84
CA TYR A 48 -4.38 -4.04 2.06
C TYR A 48 -4.14 -4.88 0.80
N ALA A 49 -4.32 -4.26 -0.37
CA ALA A 49 -3.99 -4.93 -1.61
C ALA A 49 -2.55 -5.43 -1.53
N GLU A 50 -2.33 -6.67 -1.96
CA GLU A 50 -0.98 -7.21 -2.06
C GLU A 50 -0.12 -6.25 -2.88
N ARG A 51 1.10 -5.99 -2.40
CA ARG A 51 1.95 -4.96 -2.97
C ARG A 51 2.30 -5.33 -4.42
N GLN A 52 1.74 -4.59 -5.37
CA GLN A 52 1.91 -4.89 -6.80
C GLN A 52 3.26 -4.47 -7.38
N SER A 53 4.01 -3.59 -6.69
CA SER A 53 5.27 -3.05 -7.19
C SER A 53 6.42 -3.18 -6.19
N ALA A 54 7.58 -3.57 -6.72
CA ALA A 54 8.82 -3.51 -5.97
C ALA A 54 9.18 -2.05 -5.67
N SER A 55 9.55 -1.75 -4.42
CA SER A 55 10.04 -0.43 -4.04
C SER A 55 11.54 -0.28 -4.22
N ALA A 56 12.02 0.96 -4.27
CA ALA A 56 13.44 1.27 -4.38
C ALA A 56 14.30 0.70 -3.24
N ILE A 57 13.68 0.29 -2.12
CA ILE A 57 14.35 -0.31 -0.96
C ILE A 57 14.43 -1.83 -1.07
N ASP A 58 13.59 -2.46 -1.88
CA ASP A 58 13.50 -3.92 -1.96
C ASP A 58 14.83 -4.56 -2.40
N PRO A 59 15.61 -4.00 -3.35
CA PRO A 59 16.94 -4.51 -3.68
C PRO A 59 17.92 -4.45 -2.50
N TYR A 60 17.83 -3.39 -1.68
CA TYR A 60 18.68 -3.27 -0.50
C TYR A 60 18.31 -4.30 0.58
N ALA A 61 17.02 -4.49 0.83
CA ALA A 61 16.53 -5.53 1.73
C ALA A 61 16.96 -6.93 1.28
N PHE A 62 16.90 -7.21 -0.02
CA PHE A 62 17.40 -8.45 -0.60
C PHE A 62 18.90 -8.64 -0.35
N LEU A 63 19.71 -7.60 -0.56
CA LEU A 63 21.16 -7.64 -0.30
C LEU A 63 21.47 -7.91 1.17
N ILE A 64 20.75 -7.29 2.11
CA ILE A 64 20.90 -7.57 3.55
C ILE A 64 20.63 -9.05 3.84
N ASN A 65 19.55 -9.61 3.30
CA ASN A 65 19.22 -11.02 3.46
C ASN A 65 20.31 -11.95 2.90
N LEU A 66 21.03 -11.51 1.86
CA LEU A 66 22.17 -12.22 1.28
C LEU A 66 23.48 -12.01 2.07
N GLY A 67 23.46 -11.30 3.19
CA GLY A 67 24.61 -11.07 4.06
C GLY A 67 25.38 -9.78 3.79
N PHE A 68 24.83 -8.85 3.02
CA PHE A 68 25.43 -7.53 2.82
C PHE A 68 25.39 -6.71 4.11
N LYS A 69 26.55 -6.21 4.56
CA LYS A 69 26.71 -5.43 5.81
C LYS A 69 26.88 -3.93 5.59
N GLY A 70 26.70 -3.43 4.37
CA GLY A 70 26.90 -2.01 4.04
C GLY A 70 25.64 -1.16 4.22
N SER A 71 25.83 0.17 4.24
CA SER A 71 24.73 1.16 4.21
C SER A 71 24.02 1.17 2.85
N TYR A 72 22.74 1.55 2.86
CA TYR A 72 21.94 1.88 1.68
C TYR A 72 22.68 2.84 0.73
N ASP A 73 23.44 3.80 1.26
CA ASP A 73 24.17 4.79 0.46
C ASP A 73 25.16 4.16 -0.52
N ARG A 74 25.75 3.01 -0.16
CA ARG A 74 26.65 2.28 -1.06
C ARG A 74 25.90 1.65 -2.23
N VAL A 75 24.70 1.12 -1.97
CA VAL A 75 23.82 0.57 -3.00
C VAL A 75 23.30 1.68 -3.91
N ALA A 76 22.93 2.83 -3.34
CA ALA A 76 22.51 4.00 -4.09
C ALA A 76 23.64 4.59 -4.94
N ALA A 77 24.87 4.65 -4.43
CA ALA A 77 26.05 5.07 -5.18
C ALA A 77 26.31 4.14 -6.39
N PHE A 78 26.27 2.83 -6.18
CA PHE A 78 26.37 1.85 -7.27
C PHE A 78 25.27 2.04 -8.31
N ALA A 79 24.01 2.18 -7.90
CA ALA A 79 22.89 2.37 -8.82
C ALA A 79 22.98 3.69 -9.61
N ARG A 80 23.63 4.73 -9.08
CA ARG A 80 23.92 5.97 -9.81
C ARG A 80 24.98 5.73 -10.89
N GLN A 81 26.12 5.17 -10.50
CA GLN A 81 27.20 4.83 -11.43
C GLN A 81 26.76 3.88 -12.55
N TRP A 82 25.95 2.86 -12.21
CA TRP A 82 25.42 1.91 -13.18
C TRP A 82 24.54 2.59 -14.25
N ARG A 83 23.75 3.60 -13.87
CA ARG A 83 22.90 4.35 -14.81
C ARG A 83 23.69 5.23 -15.77
N GLU A 84 24.81 5.78 -15.33
CA GLU A 84 25.73 6.54 -16.19
C GLU A 84 26.30 5.65 -17.30
N GLY A 85 26.77 4.45 -16.95
CA GLY A 85 27.27 3.48 -17.93
C GLY A 85 26.23 3.01 -18.95
N GLN A 86 24.95 2.86 -18.56
CA GLN A 86 23.86 2.53 -19.48
C GLN A 86 23.59 3.67 -20.48
N THR A 87 23.64 4.92 -20.00
CA THR A 87 23.41 6.12 -20.82
C THR A 87 24.52 6.29 -21.85
N GLU A 88 25.76 6.02 -21.48
CA GLU A 88 26.91 6.03 -22.38
C GLU A 88 26.82 4.94 -23.45
N TRP A 89 26.37 3.73 -23.10
CA TRP A 89 26.18 2.64 -24.05
C TRP A 89 25.08 2.96 -25.08
N VAL A 90 23.92 3.46 -24.63
CA VAL A 90 22.81 3.87 -25.51
C VAL A 90 23.21 5.05 -26.41
N ASN A 91 23.90 6.06 -25.87
CA ASN A 91 24.37 7.20 -26.65
C ASN A 91 25.47 6.83 -27.64
N SER A 92 26.37 5.90 -27.28
CA SER A 92 27.40 5.38 -28.17
C SER A 92 26.84 4.47 -29.26
N ALA A 93 25.78 3.71 -28.97
CA ALA A 93 25.05 2.93 -29.98
C ALA A 93 24.35 3.85 -30.99
N ARG A 94 23.67 4.91 -30.53
CA ARG A 94 23.05 5.92 -31.40
C ARG A 94 24.05 6.62 -32.33
N LYS A 95 25.25 6.95 -31.86
CA LYS A 95 26.29 7.59 -32.68
C LYS A 95 26.82 6.68 -33.81
N ARG A 96 26.75 5.36 -33.66
CA ARG A 96 27.19 4.39 -34.69
C ARG A 96 26.17 4.13 -35.79
N THR A 97 24.89 4.44 -35.56
CA THR A 97 23.81 4.26 -36.54
C THR A 97 23.60 5.50 -37.43
N ALA A 98 24.32 6.59 -37.19
CA ALA A 98 24.18 7.86 -37.91
C ALA A 98 25.27 8.11 -38.99
N LEU A 99 25.96 7.05 -39.43
CA LEU A 99 26.88 7.02 -40.57
C LEU A 99 26.33 6.06 -41.63
#